data_AF-A0ABD4SY40-F1
#
_entry.id   AF-A0ABD4SY40-F1
#
_cell.length_a   1.000
_cell.length_b   1.000
_cell.length_c   1.000
_cell.angle_alpha   90.00
_cell.angle_beta   90.00
_cell.angle_gamma   90.00
#
_symmetry.space_group_name_H-M   'P 1'
#
loop_
_entity.id
_entity.type
_entity.pdbx_description
1 polymer ?
#
loop_
_entity_poly.entity_id
_entity_poly.type
_entity_poly.pdbx_seq_one_letter_code
_entity_poly.pdbx_strand_id
1 'polypeptide(L)'
;MTSSSPSAASGSQDGHILTYPGVLPQGRAKKLIHVNGVMSTPDKQHRDLEALAWMTVEAPLDIIGVHNSTQGFQNDMLECLLGKAELFGTWESRRTEAVQKRLRAYAALVEQLLEMQPLPLDCDILQQIQSQSSALSLPQAIANQLGFDFSLLKRLPLLNSMNLEDLSLYLYGNFPAGAPRAILRLAYEIIQAIRQGTEVMVMAHSQGTIISALAFHIVEQFFGGYAKWVSALHFIGYGPVIVFEDLPVPMRSRAILLQHREDLVAESLSNFRNTDLLNNVQTQLQKLLENADKLAQIIRRDSHHSASHYLGLTPEASSQQSAQLLQQWLTQPWSNAMFRSLCFSRIVLETKN
;
A
#
# COMPACT_ATOMS: atom_id res chain seq x y z
N MET A 1 -26.15 15.17 38.84
CA MET A 1 -25.11 15.94 38.13
C MET A 1 -23.99 14.99 37.77
N THR A 2 -24.14 14.29 36.64
CA THR A 2 -23.17 13.33 36.13
C THR A 2 -22.36 14.01 35.03
N SER A 3 -21.08 14.15 35.28
CA SER A 3 -20.08 14.69 34.36
C SER A 3 -19.97 13.84 33.11
N SER A 4 -20.44 14.36 31.98
CA SER A 4 -20.10 13.86 30.65
C SER A 4 -18.69 14.32 30.31
N SER A 5 -17.74 13.40 30.40
CA SER A 5 -16.42 13.58 29.78
C SER A 5 -16.60 13.73 28.27
N PRO A 6 -15.98 14.73 27.63
CA PRO A 6 -16.05 14.89 26.17
C PRO A 6 -15.32 13.72 25.51
N SER A 7 -16.00 13.02 24.60
CA SER A 7 -15.39 12.02 23.73
C SER A 7 -14.31 12.71 22.89
N ALA A 8 -13.05 12.32 23.10
CA ALA A 8 -11.95 12.72 22.24
C ALA A 8 -12.31 12.33 20.79
N ALA A 9 -12.28 13.31 19.88
CA ALA A 9 -12.40 13.07 18.45
C ALA A 9 -11.24 12.16 18.01
N SER A 10 -11.52 10.89 17.75
CA SER A 10 -10.52 9.93 17.28
C SER A 10 -10.21 10.21 15.81
N GLY A 11 -9.14 10.94 15.53
CA GLY A 11 -8.62 11.12 14.18
C GLY A 11 -8.23 9.78 13.53
N SER A 12 -8.38 9.68 12.21
CA SER A 12 -7.92 8.52 11.43
C SER A 12 -6.40 8.36 11.58
N GLN A 13 -5.91 7.13 11.82
CA GLN A 13 -4.47 6.82 11.87
C GLN A 13 -3.88 6.46 10.48
N ASP A 14 -4.64 6.66 9.41
CA ASP A 14 -4.20 6.37 8.06
C ASP A 14 -3.01 7.23 7.66
N GLY A 15 -1.94 6.62 7.14
CA GLY A 15 -0.68 7.26 6.83
C GLY A 15 0.18 7.64 8.03
N HIS A 16 -0.17 7.22 9.25
CA HIS A 16 0.70 7.39 10.40
C HIS A 16 1.91 6.45 10.32
N ILE A 17 3.03 6.90 10.89
CA ILE A 17 4.21 6.08 11.05
C ILE A 17 4.16 5.37 12.40
N LEU A 18 4.17 4.05 12.34
CA LEU A 18 4.37 3.19 13.49
C LEU A 18 5.85 2.83 13.60
N THR A 19 6.32 2.79 14.84
CA THR A 19 7.67 2.34 15.18
C THR A 19 7.59 1.21 16.19
N TYR A 20 8.59 0.33 16.20
CA TYR A 20 8.70 -0.70 17.24
C TYR A 20 9.54 -0.14 18.42
N PRO A 21 9.00 -0.15 19.66
CA PRO A 21 9.71 0.39 20.83
C PRO A 21 11.04 -0.32 21.06
N GLY A 22 12.12 0.45 21.30
CA GLY A 22 13.48 -0.06 21.50
C GLY A 22 14.41 0.09 20.29
N VAL A 23 13.87 0.42 19.10
CA VAL A 23 14.65 0.65 17.87
C VAL A 23 14.11 1.85 17.11
N LEU A 24 14.11 3.04 17.74
CA LEU A 24 13.90 4.28 16.98
C LEU A 24 14.90 4.33 15.82
N PRO A 25 14.52 4.85 14.63
CA PRO A 25 15.45 5.01 13.52
C PRO A 25 16.72 5.73 13.96
N GLN A 26 17.88 5.09 13.76
CA GLN A 26 19.18 5.59 14.22
C GLN A 26 19.95 6.33 13.13
N GLY A 27 19.36 6.49 11.94
CA GLY A 27 20.04 7.07 10.77
C GLY A 27 20.95 6.05 10.08
N ARG A 28 20.52 4.79 10.03
CA ARG A 28 21.29 3.70 9.39
C ARG A 28 21.30 3.87 7.87
N ALA A 29 22.33 3.30 7.23
CA ALA A 29 22.49 3.32 5.79
C ALA A 29 21.37 2.58 5.02
N LYS A 30 20.61 1.71 5.72
CA LYS A 30 19.47 0.98 5.18
C LYS A 30 18.22 1.21 6.02
N LYS A 31 17.11 1.48 5.36
CA LYS A 31 15.78 1.68 5.98
C LYS A 31 14.79 0.66 5.40
N LEU A 32 14.07 -0.02 6.27
CA LEU A 32 12.93 -0.88 5.95
C LEU A 32 11.64 -0.11 6.21
N ILE A 33 10.79 0.00 5.20
CA ILE A 33 9.45 0.56 5.31
C ILE A 33 8.44 -0.57 5.09
N HIS A 34 7.70 -0.90 6.15
CA HIS A 34 6.66 -1.91 6.11
C HIS A 34 5.30 -1.29 5.81
N VAL A 35 4.51 -1.94 4.95
CA VAL A 35 3.13 -1.54 4.65
C VAL A 35 2.21 -2.74 4.86
N ASN A 36 1.25 -2.58 5.76
CA ASN A 36 0.30 -3.62 6.16
C ASN A 36 -0.82 -3.82 5.13
N GLY A 37 -1.51 -4.95 5.24
CA GLY A 37 -2.70 -5.30 4.44
C GLY A 37 -4.01 -4.90 5.12
N VAL A 38 -5.14 -5.20 4.46
CA VAL A 38 -6.50 -4.98 4.99
C VAL A 38 -6.69 -5.56 6.40
N MET A 39 -7.58 -4.98 7.20
CA MET A 39 -7.91 -5.44 8.56
C MET A 39 -6.73 -5.58 9.56
N SER A 40 -5.58 -5.00 9.26
CA SER A 40 -4.44 -4.89 10.15
C SER A 40 -4.61 -3.70 11.10
N THR A 41 -4.85 -3.97 12.38
CA THR A 41 -4.85 -2.94 13.42
C THR A 41 -3.43 -2.45 13.72
N PRO A 42 -3.25 -1.30 14.38
CA PRO A 42 -1.93 -0.83 14.83
C PRO A 42 -1.16 -1.90 15.62
N ASP A 43 -1.82 -2.62 16.53
CA ASP A 43 -1.21 -3.70 17.30
C ASP A 43 -0.69 -4.85 16.43
N LYS A 44 -1.44 -5.25 15.40
CA LYS A 44 -0.99 -6.27 14.45
C LYS A 44 0.23 -5.78 13.69
N GLN A 45 0.22 -4.52 13.23
CA GLN A 45 1.37 -3.97 12.53
C GLN A 45 2.58 -3.81 13.45
N HIS A 46 2.41 -3.43 14.72
CA HIS A 46 3.51 -3.41 15.69
C HIS A 46 4.15 -4.79 15.88
N ARG A 47 3.34 -5.84 16.00
CA ARG A 47 3.84 -7.22 16.05
C ARG A 47 4.56 -7.62 14.77
N ASP A 48 4.07 -7.21 13.62
CA ASP A 48 4.72 -7.50 12.34
C ASP A 48 6.07 -6.74 12.23
N LEU A 49 6.13 -5.49 12.71
CA LEU A 49 7.38 -4.70 12.81
C LEU A 49 8.37 -5.34 13.79
N GLU A 50 7.90 -5.86 14.92
CA GLU A 50 8.72 -6.62 15.88
C GLU A 50 9.36 -7.85 15.22
N ALA A 51 8.57 -8.63 14.48
CA ALA A 51 9.06 -9.80 13.76
C ALA A 51 10.17 -9.43 12.76
N LEU A 52 10.00 -8.33 12.02
CA LEU A 52 11.00 -7.83 11.08
C LEU A 52 12.27 -7.33 11.78
N ALA A 53 12.14 -6.70 12.95
CA ALA A 53 13.28 -6.31 13.78
C ALA A 53 14.09 -7.53 14.24
N TRP A 54 13.40 -8.59 14.68
CA TRP A 54 14.07 -9.84 15.04
C TRP A 54 14.75 -10.53 13.86
N MET A 55 14.13 -10.55 12.67
CA MET A 55 14.75 -11.11 11.46
C MET A 55 16.05 -10.39 11.09
N THR A 56 16.18 -9.12 11.42
CA THR A 56 17.31 -8.27 11.03
C THR A 56 18.29 -8.00 12.17
N VAL A 57 18.21 -8.73 13.29
CA VAL A 57 19.07 -8.50 14.47
C VAL A 57 20.57 -8.55 14.15
N GLU A 58 21.00 -9.44 13.24
CA GLU A 58 22.40 -9.58 12.82
C GLU A 58 22.86 -8.52 11.81
N ALA A 59 21.92 -7.86 11.14
CA ALA A 59 22.18 -6.75 10.22
C ALA A 59 21.09 -5.66 10.38
N PRO A 60 21.12 -4.89 11.48
CA PRO A 60 20.02 -4.02 11.88
C PRO A 60 19.65 -2.98 10.82
N LEU A 61 18.34 -2.84 10.58
CA LEU A 61 17.76 -1.84 9.68
C LEU A 61 17.03 -0.76 10.49
N ASP A 62 16.90 0.45 9.95
CA ASP A 62 15.93 1.40 10.47
C ASP A 62 14.54 1.01 9.99
N ILE A 63 13.68 0.54 10.89
CA ILE A 63 12.38 -0.04 10.55
C ILE A 63 11.27 0.92 10.94
N ILE A 64 10.40 1.22 9.97
CA ILE A 64 9.16 1.95 10.20
C ILE A 64 7.99 1.23 9.53
N GLY A 65 6.79 1.38 10.07
CA GLY A 65 5.54 0.96 9.43
C GLY A 65 4.77 2.17 8.94
N VAL A 66 4.32 2.17 7.69
CA VAL A 66 3.28 3.08 7.21
C VAL A 66 1.95 2.39 7.46
N HIS A 67 1.15 2.93 8.38
CA HIS A 67 -0.15 2.36 8.72
C HIS A 67 -1.19 2.75 7.68
N ASN A 68 -1.89 1.76 7.11
CA ASN A 68 -3.19 2.01 6.49
C ASN A 68 -4.30 1.75 7.51
N SER A 69 -5.11 2.77 7.79
CA SER A 69 -6.20 2.61 8.76
C SER A 69 -7.30 1.75 8.14
N THR A 70 -7.69 0.69 8.85
CA THR A 70 -8.73 -0.21 8.38
C THR A 70 -10.09 0.28 8.87
N GLN A 71 -10.96 0.70 7.97
CA GLN A 71 -12.33 1.13 8.33
C GLN A 71 -13.34 0.00 8.13
N GLY A 72 -12.91 -1.23 8.43
CA GLY A 72 -13.71 -2.43 8.23
C GLY A 72 -13.51 -3.06 6.86
N PHE A 73 -13.71 -4.38 6.80
CA PHE A 73 -13.35 -5.22 5.66
C PHE A 73 -13.95 -4.76 4.33
N GLN A 74 -15.20 -4.30 4.32
CA GLN A 74 -15.88 -3.86 3.09
C GLN A 74 -15.24 -2.59 2.51
N ASN A 75 -14.87 -1.63 3.37
CA ASN A 75 -14.20 -0.40 2.94
C ASN A 75 -12.79 -0.72 2.44
N ASP A 76 -12.04 -1.56 3.15
CA ASP A 76 -10.71 -2.00 2.74
C ASP A 76 -10.74 -2.72 1.38
N MET A 77 -11.75 -3.57 1.13
CA MET A 77 -11.96 -4.25 -0.15
C MET A 77 -12.27 -3.27 -1.28
N LEU A 78 -13.12 -2.27 -1.03
CA LEU A 78 -13.43 -1.23 -2.01
C LEU A 78 -12.18 -0.39 -2.34
N GLU A 79 -11.38 -0.04 -1.33
CA GLU A 79 -10.10 0.66 -1.53
C GLU A 79 -9.12 -0.17 -2.36
N CYS A 80 -9.04 -1.49 -2.12
CA CYS A 80 -8.23 -2.38 -2.94
C CYS A 80 -8.67 -2.36 -4.41
N LEU A 81 -9.97 -2.44 -4.67
CA LEU A 81 -10.51 -2.45 -6.03
C LEU A 81 -10.28 -1.12 -6.75
N LEU A 82 -10.48 -0.01 -6.06
CA LEU A 82 -10.23 1.33 -6.60
C LEU A 82 -8.73 1.55 -6.86
N GLY A 83 -7.87 1.19 -5.91
CA GLY A 83 -6.42 1.28 -6.07
C GLY A 83 -5.92 0.40 -7.22
N LYS A 84 -6.50 -0.79 -7.40
CA LYS A 84 -6.20 -1.67 -8.54
C LYS A 84 -6.65 -1.07 -9.88
N ALA A 85 -7.83 -0.44 -9.92
CA ALA A 85 -8.30 0.27 -11.10
C ALA A 85 -7.38 1.44 -11.46
N GLU A 86 -6.89 2.19 -10.46
CA GLU A 86 -5.92 3.27 -10.69
C GLU A 86 -4.59 2.71 -11.23
N LEU A 87 -4.06 1.63 -10.64
CA LEU A 87 -2.85 0.95 -11.13
C LEU A 87 -2.97 0.53 -12.59
N PHE A 88 -4.12 0.00 -12.98
CA PHE A 88 -4.36 -0.37 -14.37
C PHE A 88 -4.32 0.83 -15.34
N GLY A 89 -4.76 2.01 -14.88
CA GLY A 89 -4.60 3.26 -15.62
C GLY A 89 -3.14 3.69 -15.80
N THR A 90 -2.22 3.22 -14.95
CA THR A 90 -0.79 3.57 -15.04
C THR A 90 0.00 2.70 -16.03
N TRP A 91 -0.58 1.59 -16.50
CA TRP A 91 0.05 0.69 -17.48
C TRP A 91 0.37 1.44 -18.78
N GLU A 92 1.53 1.17 -19.37
CA GLU A 92 2.00 1.89 -20.56
C GLU A 92 1.00 1.89 -21.72
N SER A 93 0.33 0.75 -21.96
CA SER A 93 -0.70 0.60 -22.99
C SER A 93 -2.02 1.33 -22.72
N ARG A 94 -2.22 1.85 -21.51
CA ARG A 94 -3.47 2.50 -21.06
C ARG A 94 -3.27 3.86 -20.42
N ARG A 95 -2.01 4.32 -20.33
CA ARG A 95 -1.64 5.57 -19.68
C ARG A 95 -2.21 6.74 -20.47
N THR A 96 -3.24 7.36 -19.91
CA THR A 96 -3.88 8.55 -20.48
C THR A 96 -3.23 9.83 -19.96
N GLU A 97 -3.47 10.95 -20.65
CA GLU A 97 -3.05 12.27 -20.18
C GLU A 97 -3.64 12.61 -18.80
N ALA A 98 -4.87 12.17 -18.53
CA ALA A 98 -5.53 12.36 -17.23
C ALA A 98 -4.78 11.65 -16.09
N VAL A 99 -4.36 10.40 -16.31
CA VAL A 99 -3.54 9.65 -15.33
C VAL A 99 -2.20 10.35 -15.10
N GLN A 100 -1.52 10.77 -16.17
CA GLN A 100 -0.25 11.50 -16.06
C GLN A 100 -0.40 12.84 -15.33
N LYS A 101 -1.50 13.57 -15.55
CA LYS A 101 -1.80 14.80 -14.83
C LYS A 101 -2.00 14.55 -13.34
N ARG A 102 -2.69 13.46 -12.96
CA ARG A 102 -2.83 13.06 -11.55
C ARG A 102 -1.49 12.70 -10.91
N LEU A 103 -0.67 11.87 -11.55
CA LEU A 103 0.66 11.53 -11.04
C LEU A 103 1.54 12.77 -10.82
N ARG A 104 1.52 13.72 -11.76
CA ARG A 104 2.23 15.00 -11.60
C ARG A 104 1.72 15.80 -10.40
N ALA A 105 0.40 15.84 -10.19
CA ALA A 105 -0.18 16.50 -9.03
C ALA A 105 0.23 15.83 -7.72
N TYR A 106 0.21 14.49 -7.64
CA TYR A 106 0.70 13.77 -6.46
C TYR A 106 2.18 14.05 -6.17
N ALA A 107 3.03 14.03 -7.20
CA ALA A 107 4.45 14.33 -7.05
C ALA A 107 4.68 15.76 -6.53
N ALA A 108 3.93 16.75 -7.03
CA ALA A 108 4.00 18.12 -6.55
C ALA A 108 3.55 18.27 -5.09
N LEU A 109 2.54 17.50 -4.66
CA LEU A 109 2.13 17.46 -3.25
C LEU A 109 3.23 16.90 -2.34
N VAL A 110 3.89 15.81 -2.77
CA VAL A 110 5.02 15.25 -2.02
C VAL A 110 6.20 16.22 -1.98
N GLU A 111 6.45 16.98 -3.05
CA GLU A 111 7.48 18.03 -3.08
C GLU A 111 7.21 19.10 -2.01
N GLN A 112 5.98 19.62 -1.94
CA GLN A 112 5.57 20.59 -0.91
C GLN A 112 5.81 20.04 0.49
N LEU A 113 5.41 18.80 0.76
CA LEU A 113 5.61 18.15 2.06
C LEU A 113 7.10 18.03 2.44
N LEU A 114 7.97 17.76 1.47
CA LEU A 114 9.42 17.65 1.71
C LEU A 114 10.07 18.99 2.07
N GLU A 115 9.44 20.12 1.73
CA GLU A 115 9.93 21.46 2.08
C GLU A 115 9.55 21.88 3.51
N MET A 116 8.58 21.22 4.15
CA MET A 116 7.95 21.64 5.42
C MET A 116 8.72 21.30 6.72
N GLN A 117 9.97 20.83 6.65
CA GLN A 117 10.69 20.14 7.74
C GLN A 117 10.11 18.73 8.06
N PRO A 118 10.82 17.85 8.81
CA PRO A 118 10.40 16.46 8.95
C PRO A 118 8.98 16.35 9.48
N LEU A 119 8.13 15.60 8.76
CA LEU A 119 6.74 15.40 9.17
C LEU A 119 6.70 14.59 10.47
N PRO A 120 5.90 15.00 11.47
CA PRO A 120 5.64 14.19 12.66
C PRO A 120 5.17 12.77 12.28
N LEU A 121 5.46 11.80 13.15
CA LEU A 121 5.11 10.40 12.89
C LEU A 121 3.59 10.19 12.80
N ASP A 122 2.83 10.91 13.63
CA ASP A 122 1.37 10.91 13.74
C ASP A 122 0.69 12.00 12.88
N CYS A 123 1.42 12.56 11.91
CA CYS A 123 0.91 13.63 11.08
C CYS A 123 -0.19 13.15 10.11
N ASP A 124 -1.35 13.79 10.15
CA ASP A 124 -2.31 13.74 9.04
C ASP A 124 -1.74 14.54 7.85
N ILE A 125 -1.14 13.81 6.91
CA ILE A 125 -0.48 14.36 5.72
C ILE A 125 -1.43 15.17 4.84
N LEU A 126 -2.73 14.85 4.84
CA LEU A 126 -3.71 15.60 4.07
C LEU A 126 -4.10 16.89 4.76
N GLN A 127 -4.26 16.87 6.08
CA GLN A 127 -4.48 18.09 6.84
C GLN A 127 -3.33 19.08 6.63
N GLN A 128 -2.08 18.59 6.55
CA GLN A 128 -0.94 19.45 6.24
C GLN A 128 -1.03 20.07 4.85
N ILE A 129 -1.30 19.27 3.82
CA ILE A 129 -1.48 19.75 2.45
C ILE A 129 -2.61 20.80 2.37
N GLN A 130 -3.75 20.52 2.99
CA GLN A 130 -4.93 21.40 2.97
C GLN A 130 -4.66 22.73 3.69
N SER A 131 -3.87 22.73 4.75
CA SER A 131 -3.53 23.94 5.49
C SER A 131 -2.72 24.97 4.69
N GLN A 132 -2.01 24.52 3.64
CA GLN A 132 -1.13 25.37 2.83
C GLN A 132 -1.74 25.80 1.49
N SER A 133 -2.73 25.06 0.98
CA SER A 133 -3.31 25.33 -0.33
C SER A 133 -4.76 25.77 -0.20
N SER A 134 -4.99 27.09 -0.24
CA SER A 134 -6.33 27.68 -0.39
C SER A 134 -7.01 27.32 -1.72
N ALA A 135 -6.27 26.73 -2.67
CA ALA A 135 -6.75 26.29 -3.98
C ALA A 135 -7.17 24.82 -4.04
N LEU A 136 -7.02 24.06 -2.95
CA LEU A 136 -7.51 22.67 -2.87
C LEU A 136 -8.98 22.57 -2.44
N SER A 137 -9.73 23.68 -2.49
CA SER A 137 -11.19 23.63 -2.50
C SER A 137 -11.68 23.05 -3.83
N LEU A 138 -12.43 21.95 -3.76
CA LEU A 138 -13.03 21.25 -4.91
C LEU A 138 -13.57 22.22 -5.99
N PRO A 139 -13.12 22.13 -7.25
CA PRO A 139 -13.95 22.49 -8.37
C PRO A 139 -14.95 21.34 -8.59
N GLN A 140 -16.21 21.58 -8.24
CA GLN A 140 -17.36 20.68 -8.46
C GLN A 140 -17.49 20.17 -9.92
N ALA A 141 -16.74 20.78 -10.86
CA ALA A 141 -16.64 20.42 -12.26
C ALA A 141 -15.82 19.14 -12.57
N ILE A 142 -14.94 18.66 -11.68
CA ILE A 142 -14.06 17.50 -11.96
C ILE A 142 -14.77 16.16 -11.76
N ALA A 143 -15.84 16.12 -10.95
CA ALA A 143 -16.67 14.93 -10.75
C ALA A 143 -17.26 14.39 -12.08
N ASN A 144 -17.38 15.24 -13.11
CA ASN A 144 -17.93 14.87 -14.41
C ASN A 144 -16.88 14.44 -15.45
N GLN A 145 -15.58 14.46 -15.13
CA GLN A 145 -14.49 14.21 -16.09
C GLN A 145 -13.76 12.88 -15.92
N LEU A 146 -14.15 12.06 -14.93
CA LEU A 146 -13.72 10.67 -14.86
C LEU A 146 -14.80 9.83 -15.53
N GLY A 147 -14.40 9.00 -16.50
CA GLY A 147 -15.30 8.13 -17.30
C GLY A 147 -15.94 6.99 -16.49
N PHE A 148 -16.36 7.27 -15.27
CA PHE A 148 -17.02 6.37 -14.33
C PHE A 148 -18.46 6.84 -14.18
N ASP A 149 -19.43 6.01 -14.60
CA ASP A 149 -20.84 6.34 -14.49
C ASP A 149 -21.33 6.11 -13.05
N PHE A 150 -21.51 7.21 -12.33
CA PHE A 150 -22.01 7.25 -10.94
C PHE A 150 -23.42 6.68 -10.75
N SER A 151 -24.21 6.55 -11.81
CA SER A 151 -25.55 5.96 -11.73
C SER A 151 -25.50 4.46 -11.44
N LEU A 152 -24.38 3.78 -11.74
CA LEU A 152 -24.15 2.36 -11.48
C LEU A 152 -23.71 2.07 -10.04
N LEU A 153 -22.94 2.98 -9.43
CA LEU A 153 -22.54 2.91 -8.01
C LEU A 153 -23.76 3.02 -7.08
N LYS A 154 -24.75 3.86 -7.42
CA LYS A 154 -26.03 3.99 -6.67
C LYS A 154 -26.86 2.70 -6.55
N ARG A 155 -26.50 1.62 -7.26
CA ARG A 155 -27.21 0.34 -7.22
C ARG A 155 -26.62 -0.65 -6.21
N LEU A 156 -25.49 -0.31 -5.58
CA LEU A 156 -24.82 -1.15 -4.58
C LEU A 156 -25.46 -0.91 -3.20
N PRO A 157 -25.86 -1.96 -2.45
CA PRO A 157 -26.54 -1.82 -1.15
C PRO A 157 -25.75 -1.01 -0.11
N LEU A 158 -24.42 -1.04 -0.17
CA LEU A 158 -23.54 -0.25 0.69
C LEU A 158 -23.69 1.27 0.45
N LEU A 159 -23.92 1.67 -0.81
CA LEU A 159 -24.12 3.07 -1.20
C LEU A 159 -25.55 3.57 -0.98
N ASN A 160 -26.45 2.69 -0.53
CA ASN A 160 -27.72 3.11 0.06
C ASN A 160 -27.55 3.53 1.53
N SER A 161 -26.41 3.22 2.16
CA SER A 161 -26.09 3.61 3.55
C SER A 161 -25.08 4.75 3.66
N MET A 162 -24.27 4.99 2.61
CA MET A 162 -23.46 6.20 2.47
C MET A 162 -24.26 7.26 1.72
N ASN A 163 -24.28 8.49 2.23
CA ASN A 163 -24.88 9.57 1.47
C ASN A 163 -23.96 9.95 0.28
N LEU A 164 -24.50 10.72 -0.67
CA LEU A 164 -23.75 11.11 -1.89
C LEU A 164 -22.48 11.91 -1.55
N GLU A 165 -22.50 12.62 -0.42
CA GLU A 165 -21.38 13.40 0.11
C GLU A 165 -20.28 12.47 0.65
N ASP A 166 -20.60 11.44 1.42
CA ASP A 166 -19.68 10.40 1.92
C ASP A 166 -19.04 9.62 0.77
N LEU A 167 -19.84 9.24 -0.23
CA LEU A 167 -19.33 8.58 -1.44
C LEU A 167 -18.43 9.52 -2.25
N SER A 168 -18.81 10.79 -2.37
CA SER A 168 -17.96 11.79 -3.03
C SER A 168 -16.71 12.09 -2.22
N LEU A 169 -16.76 12.05 -0.89
CA LEU A 169 -15.63 12.26 0.00
C LEU A 169 -14.67 11.06 -0.02
N TYR A 170 -15.22 9.87 -0.15
CA TYR A 170 -14.48 8.62 -0.25
C TYR A 170 -13.84 8.43 -1.63
N LEU A 171 -14.56 8.72 -2.72
CA LEU A 171 -14.02 8.64 -4.08
C LEU A 171 -13.20 9.88 -4.47
N TYR A 172 -13.50 11.07 -3.91
CA TYR A 172 -12.97 12.37 -4.37
C TYR A 172 -12.66 13.38 -3.25
N GLY A 173 -12.92 13.07 -1.98
CA GLY A 173 -12.81 14.02 -0.86
C GLY A 173 -11.40 14.35 -0.43
N ASN A 174 -10.42 13.62 -0.94
CA ASN A 174 -9.04 14.04 -0.91
C ASN A 174 -8.56 14.04 -2.33
N PHE A 175 -8.48 15.23 -2.92
CA PHE A 175 -7.84 15.37 -4.20
C PHE A 175 -6.33 15.13 -3.99
N PRO A 176 -5.70 14.31 -4.84
CA PRO A 176 -6.31 13.58 -5.95
C PRO A 176 -6.98 12.24 -5.55
N ALA A 177 -8.06 11.90 -6.27
CA ALA A 177 -8.81 10.66 -6.11
C ALA A 177 -7.90 9.42 -6.29
N GLY A 178 -7.94 8.50 -5.32
CA GLY A 178 -7.14 7.28 -5.32
C GLY A 178 -5.86 7.32 -4.47
N ALA A 179 -5.56 8.42 -3.79
CA ALA A 179 -4.58 8.42 -2.70
C ALA A 179 -4.88 9.49 -1.65
N PRO A 180 -5.02 9.12 -0.37
CA PRO A 180 -5.02 10.12 0.65
C PRO A 180 -3.73 10.07 1.47
N ARG A 181 -3.56 9.11 2.41
CA ARG A 181 -2.52 9.26 3.43
C ARG A 181 -1.40 8.25 3.33
N ALA A 182 -1.69 6.95 3.38
CA ALA A 182 -0.64 5.92 3.36
C ALA A 182 0.21 5.95 2.07
N ILE A 183 -0.40 6.19 0.90
CA ILE A 183 0.33 6.27 -0.38
C ILE A 183 1.25 7.50 -0.41
N LEU A 184 0.73 8.68 -0.06
CA LEU A 184 1.53 9.92 -0.02
C LEU A 184 2.61 9.84 1.05
N ARG A 185 2.30 9.27 2.21
CA ARG A 185 3.27 9.07 3.28
C ARG A 185 4.38 8.14 2.84
N LEU A 186 4.03 7.00 2.23
CA LEU A 186 5.02 6.07 1.72
C LEU A 186 5.93 6.71 0.67
N ALA A 187 5.36 7.44 -0.29
CA ALA A 187 6.15 8.18 -1.28
C ALA A 187 7.08 9.21 -0.63
N TYR A 188 6.58 9.98 0.34
CA TYR A 188 7.36 10.93 1.13
C TYR A 188 8.54 10.25 1.83
N GLU A 189 8.30 9.17 2.58
CA GLU A 189 9.34 8.46 3.34
C GLU A 189 10.41 7.83 2.43
N ILE A 190 10.01 7.30 1.26
CA ILE A 190 10.93 6.77 0.25
C ILE A 190 11.81 7.90 -0.30
N ILE A 191 11.21 8.99 -0.76
CA ILE A 191 11.94 10.10 -1.40
C ILE A 191 12.87 10.76 -0.38
N GLN A 192 12.41 10.98 0.84
CA GLN A 192 13.21 11.56 1.92
C GLN A 192 14.45 10.70 2.20
N ALA A 193 14.28 9.39 2.36
CA ALA A 193 15.39 8.47 2.61
C ALA A 193 16.38 8.44 1.44
N ILE A 194 15.90 8.39 0.19
CA ILE A 194 16.77 8.44 -0.99
C ILE A 194 17.55 9.76 -1.07
N ARG A 195 16.92 10.91 -0.76
CA ARG A 195 17.59 12.21 -0.70
C ARG A 195 18.69 12.26 0.38
N GLN A 196 18.54 11.48 1.44
CA GLN A 196 19.54 11.33 2.50
C GLN A 196 20.64 10.32 2.15
N GLY A 197 20.58 9.68 0.98
CA GLY A 197 21.55 8.65 0.57
C GLY A 197 21.31 7.28 1.20
N THR A 198 20.14 7.06 1.79
CA THR A 198 19.75 5.80 2.43
C THR A 198 19.19 4.81 1.41
N GLU A 199 19.65 3.55 1.46
CA GLU A 199 19.05 2.45 0.70
C GLU A 199 17.71 2.07 1.35
N VAL A 200 16.65 2.03 0.56
CA VAL A 200 15.28 1.81 1.01
C VAL A 200 14.80 0.44 0.56
N MET A 201 14.30 -0.33 1.51
CA MET A 201 13.59 -1.57 1.28
C MET A 201 12.13 -1.36 1.65
N VAL A 202 11.22 -1.53 0.69
CA VAL A 202 9.79 -1.52 0.95
C VAL A 202 9.31 -2.96 1.00
N MET A 203 8.70 -3.33 2.13
CA MET A 203 8.12 -4.65 2.33
C MET A 203 6.61 -4.48 2.54
N ALA A 204 5.79 -5.15 1.74
CA ALA A 204 4.37 -4.91 1.76
C ALA A 204 3.52 -6.18 1.65
N HIS A 205 2.44 -6.22 2.42
CA HIS A 205 1.50 -7.33 2.49
C HIS A 205 0.18 -6.99 1.78
N SER A 206 -0.38 -7.90 0.98
CA SER A 206 -1.76 -7.78 0.48
C SER A 206 -2.05 -6.38 -0.09
N GLN A 207 -3.07 -5.64 0.39
CA GLN A 207 -3.36 -4.25 0.00
C GLN A 207 -2.14 -3.31 0.05
N GLY A 208 -1.22 -3.50 0.99
CA GLY A 208 0.03 -2.75 1.07
C GLY A 208 0.84 -2.82 -0.23
N THR A 209 0.71 -3.90 -1.01
CA THR A 209 1.35 -4.01 -2.34
C THR A 209 0.74 -3.06 -3.37
N ILE A 210 -0.57 -2.80 -3.31
CA ILE A 210 -1.25 -1.78 -4.14
C ILE A 210 -0.78 -0.39 -3.74
N ILE A 211 -0.78 -0.11 -2.43
CA ILE A 211 -0.29 1.16 -1.85
C ILE A 211 1.15 1.44 -2.31
N SER A 212 2.00 0.42 -2.21
CA SER A 212 3.41 0.51 -2.62
C SER A 212 3.56 0.75 -4.11
N ALA A 213 2.82 0.01 -4.95
CA ALA A 213 2.88 0.18 -6.40
C ALA A 213 2.47 1.61 -6.82
N LEU A 214 1.39 2.15 -6.26
CA LEU A 214 0.96 3.53 -6.50
C LEU A 214 2.00 4.54 -6.02
N ALA A 215 2.56 4.35 -4.82
CA ALA A 215 3.63 5.19 -4.30
C ALA A 215 4.86 5.19 -5.22
N PHE A 216 5.23 4.03 -5.80
CA PHE A 216 6.36 3.96 -6.73
C PHE A 216 6.13 4.74 -8.03
N HIS A 217 4.90 4.81 -8.55
CA HIS A 217 4.60 5.68 -9.69
C HIS A 217 4.73 7.16 -9.32
N ILE A 218 4.39 7.54 -8.08
CA ILE A 218 4.63 8.91 -7.58
C ILE A 218 6.13 9.18 -7.46
N VAL A 219 6.90 8.22 -6.92
CA VAL A 219 8.37 8.32 -6.80
C VAL A 219 9.03 8.44 -8.17
N GLU A 220 8.63 7.62 -9.16
CA GLU A 220 9.09 7.72 -10.55
C GLU A 220 8.79 9.10 -11.12
N GLN A 221 7.56 9.58 -10.95
CA GLN A 221 7.14 10.89 -11.45
C GLN A 221 7.89 12.04 -10.77
N PHE A 222 8.20 11.91 -9.48
CA PHE A 222 8.91 12.90 -8.66
C PHE A 222 10.37 13.06 -9.07
N PHE A 223 11.11 11.96 -9.16
CA PHE A 223 12.50 12.00 -9.62
C PHE A 223 12.62 12.25 -11.13
N GLY A 224 11.52 12.09 -11.87
CA GLY A 224 11.47 12.28 -13.31
C GLY A 224 12.50 11.39 -14.02
N GLY A 225 13.26 11.97 -14.96
CA GLY A 225 14.28 11.25 -15.73
C GLY A 225 15.54 10.83 -14.94
N TYR A 226 15.65 11.14 -13.64
CA TYR A 226 16.83 10.81 -12.85
C TYR A 226 16.88 9.33 -12.46
N ALA A 227 17.44 8.45 -13.29
CA ALA A 227 17.35 7.00 -13.06
C ALA A 227 18.05 6.44 -11.79
N LYS A 228 18.89 7.20 -11.09
CA LYS A 228 19.70 6.66 -9.96
C LYS A 228 18.87 6.28 -8.73
N TRP A 229 17.68 6.86 -8.53
CA TRP A 229 16.82 6.51 -7.39
C TRP A 229 16.46 5.01 -7.37
N VAL A 230 16.34 4.39 -8.55
CA VAL A 230 16.02 2.97 -8.73
C VAL A 230 17.10 2.08 -8.09
N SER A 231 18.34 2.55 -8.04
CA SER A 231 19.43 1.77 -7.44
C SER A 231 19.37 1.71 -5.92
N ALA A 232 18.69 2.67 -5.30
CA ALA A 232 18.52 2.82 -3.86
C ALA A 232 17.15 2.30 -3.37
N LEU A 233 16.29 1.75 -4.23
CA LEU A 233 14.97 1.27 -3.85
C LEU A 233 14.79 -0.21 -4.22
N HIS A 234 14.34 -0.98 -3.24
CA HIS A 234 14.05 -2.40 -3.34
C HIS A 234 12.63 -2.69 -2.87
N PHE A 235 11.95 -3.65 -3.50
CA PHE A 235 10.58 -4.00 -3.16
C PHE A 235 10.43 -5.51 -2.93
N ILE A 236 9.82 -5.86 -1.79
CA ILE A 236 9.43 -7.22 -1.46
C ILE A 236 7.92 -7.21 -1.19
N GLY A 237 7.14 -7.77 -2.11
CA GLY A 237 5.70 -8.00 -1.88
C GLY A 237 5.48 -9.42 -1.36
N TYR A 238 4.70 -9.60 -0.29
CA TYR A 238 4.31 -10.93 0.17
C TYR A 238 2.79 -11.03 0.31
N GLY A 239 2.22 -12.19 -0.02
CA GLY A 239 0.78 -12.30 -0.31
C GLY A 239 0.30 -11.22 -1.30
N PRO A 240 0.99 -11.03 -2.44
CA PRO A 240 0.76 -9.87 -3.30
C PRO A 240 -0.60 -9.95 -3.98
N VAL A 241 -1.26 -8.80 -4.10
CA VAL A 241 -2.50 -8.63 -4.90
C VAL A 241 -2.26 -7.77 -6.14
N ILE A 242 -0.98 -7.56 -6.47
CA ILE A 242 -0.48 -6.88 -7.66
C ILE A 242 0.18 -7.86 -8.62
N VAL A 243 0.52 -7.36 -9.81
CA VAL A 243 1.42 -8.00 -10.76
C VAL A 243 2.56 -7.05 -11.12
N PHE A 244 3.63 -7.55 -11.73
CA PHE A 244 4.77 -6.69 -12.08
C PHE A 244 4.41 -5.56 -13.04
N GLU A 245 3.41 -5.75 -13.90
CA GLU A 245 2.92 -4.72 -14.81
C GLU A 245 2.31 -3.52 -14.06
N ASP A 246 1.84 -3.72 -12.82
CA ASP A 246 1.36 -2.65 -11.94
C ASP A 246 2.49 -1.78 -11.41
N LEU A 247 3.75 -2.25 -11.45
CA LEU A 247 4.91 -1.48 -11.03
C LEU A 247 5.45 -0.60 -12.17
N PRO A 248 6.05 0.56 -11.84
CA PRO A 248 6.87 1.32 -12.79
C PRO A 248 7.93 0.43 -13.45
N VAL A 249 8.18 0.63 -14.74
CA VAL A 249 9.12 -0.22 -15.52
C VAL A 249 10.49 -0.36 -14.83
N PRO A 250 11.12 0.70 -14.31
CA PRO A 250 12.41 0.57 -13.63
C PRO A 250 12.36 -0.28 -12.36
N MET A 251 11.23 -0.26 -11.64
CA MET A 251 11.04 -0.97 -10.38
C MET A 251 10.83 -2.47 -10.54
N ARG A 252 10.39 -2.92 -11.71
CA ARG A 252 10.17 -4.35 -12.01
C ARG A 252 11.43 -5.19 -11.75
N SER A 253 12.60 -4.65 -12.12
CA SER A 253 13.92 -5.28 -11.92
C SER A 253 14.45 -5.19 -10.48
N ARG A 254 13.70 -4.55 -9.58
CA ARG A 254 14.05 -4.34 -8.16
C ARG A 254 13.00 -4.92 -7.21
N ALA A 255 12.12 -5.75 -7.75
CA ALA A 255 10.98 -6.31 -7.04
C ALA A 255 11.09 -7.84 -6.97
N ILE A 256 10.77 -8.40 -5.80
CA ILE A 256 10.54 -9.83 -5.60
C ILE A 256 9.14 -9.97 -5.00
N LEU A 257 8.36 -10.91 -5.52
CA LEU A 257 7.02 -11.21 -5.02
C LEU A 257 7.02 -12.63 -4.41
N LEU A 258 6.52 -12.78 -3.18
CA LEU A 258 6.43 -14.05 -2.47
C LEU A 258 4.95 -14.41 -2.25
N GLN A 259 4.56 -15.60 -2.68
CA GLN A 259 3.20 -16.11 -2.49
C GLN A 259 3.25 -17.53 -1.93
N HIS A 260 2.39 -17.85 -0.98
CA HIS A 260 2.09 -19.23 -0.63
C HIS A 260 1.16 -19.85 -1.67
N ARG A 261 1.40 -21.10 -2.10
CA ARG A 261 0.60 -21.77 -3.13
C ARG A 261 -0.90 -21.78 -2.83
N GLU A 262 -1.24 -21.92 -1.56
CA GLU A 262 -2.61 -21.97 -1.06
C GLU A 262 -3.17 -20.59 -0.70
N ASP A 263 -2.43 -19.50 -0.94
CA ASP A 263 -2.94 -18.14 -0.78
C ASP A 263 -3.89 -17.77 -1.92
N LEU A 264 -5.17 -18.10 -1.73
CA LEU A 264 -6.24 -17.85 -2.69
C LEU A 264 -6.52 -16.36 -2.91
N VAL A 265 -6.22 -15.52 -1.94
CA VAL A 265 -6.43 -14.06 -2.06
C VAL A 265 -5.40 -13.47 -3.01
N ALA A 266 -4.12 -13.81 -2.82
CA ALA A 266 -3.05 -13.39 -3.71
C ALA A 266 -3.27 -13.93 -5.13
N GLU A 267 -3.73 -15.18 -5.27
CA GLU A 267 -4.05 -15.77 -6.57
C GLU A 267 -5.21 -15.04 -7.26
N SER A 268 -6.30 -14.82 -6.53
CA SER A 268 -7.52 -14.24 -7.10
C SER A 268 -7.34 -12.76 -7.44
N LEU A 269 -6.81 -11.96 -6.50
CA LEU A 269 -6.73 -10.50 -6.63
C LEU A 269 -5.59 -10.04 -7.56
N SER A 270 -4.44 -10.74 -7.60
CA SER A 270 -3.40 -10.43 -8.59
C SER A 270 -3.87 -10.61 -10.02
N ASN A 271 -4.69 -11.64 -10.28
CA ASN A 271 -5.09 -12.04 -11.63
C ASN A 271 -6.30 -11.28 -12.19
N PHE A 272 -6.76 -10.21 -11.53
CA PHE A 272 -7.71 -9.26 -12.11
C PHE A 272 -7.07 -8.51 -13.30
N ARG A 273 -7.03 -9.16 -14.47
CA ARG A 273 -6.46 -8.64 -15.73
C ARG A 273 -7.49 -8.54 -16.88
N ASN A 274 -8.70 -9.07 -16.73
CA ASN A 274 -9.64 -9.22 -17.85
C ASN A 274 -10.38 -7.92 -18.22
N THR A 275 -9.81 -7.26 -19.24
CA THR A 275 -10.28 -6.37 -20.33
C THR A 275 -11.69 -5.75 -20.40
N ASP A 276 -12.67 -6.13 -19.58
CA ASP A 276 -13.96 -5.41 -19.45
C ASP A 276 -14.06 -4.77 -18.06
N LEU A 277 -13.13 -3.85 -17.80
CA LEU A 277 -12.82 -3.42 -16.43
C LEU A 277 -14.01 -2.83 -15.69
N LEU A 278 -14.90 -2.09 -16.34
CA LEU A 278 -16.06 -1.50 -15.65
C LEU A 278 -17.19 -2.52 -15.43
N ASN A 279 -17.51 -3.35 -16.41
CA ASN A 279 -18.57 -4.37 -16.27
C ASN A 279 -18.14 -5.51 -15.34
N ASN A 280 -16.87 -5.91 -15.40
CA ASN A 280 -16.29 -6.91 -14.51
C ASN A 280 -16.00 -6.33 -13.13
N VAL A 281 -15.47 -5.11 -12.98
CA VAL A 281 -15.35 -4.50 -11.64
C VAL A 281 -16.73 -4.33 -11.06
N GLN A 282 -17.75 -3.89 -11.80
CA GLN A 282 -19.10 -3.77 -11.25
C GLN A 282 -19.69 -5.12 -10.82
N THR A 283 -19.56 -6.16 -11.66
CA THR A 283 -20.07 -7.51 -11.35
C THR A 283 -19.27 -8.18 -10.23
N GLN A 284 -17.95 -7.97 -10.19
CA GLN A 284 -17.06 -8.52 -9.17
C GLN A 284 -17.16 -7.74 -7.86
N LEU A 285 -17.33 -6.42 -7.90
CA LEU A 285 -17.58 -5.57 -6.75
C LEU A 285 -18.94 -5.92 -6.15
N GLN A 286 -19.96 -6.13 -6.98
CA GLN A 286 -21.25 -6.67 -6.51
C GLN A 286 -21.07 -8.05 -5.86
N LYS A 287 -20.41 -9.01 -6.50
CA LYS A 287 -20.19 -10.36 -5.94
C LYS A 287 -19.29 -10.37 -4.70
N LEU A 288 -18.25 -9.53 -4.65
CA LEU A 288 -17.31 -9.40 -3.53
C LEU A 288 -18.00 -8.74 -2.34
N LEU A 289 -18.85 -7.73 -2.57
CA LEU A 289 -19.62 -7.07 -1.51
C LEU A 289 -20.74 -7.97 -0.99
N GLU A 290 -21.49 -8.65 -1.87
CA GLU A 290 -22.53 -9.63 -1.49
C GLU A 290 -21.96 -10.83 -0.74
N ASN A 291 -20.69 -11.17 -0.98
CA ASN A 291 -19.98 -12.25 -0.27
C ASN A 291 -18.90 -11.74 0.68
N ALA A 292 -18.89 -10.45 1.05
CA ALA A 292 -17.79 -9.86 1.83
C ALA A 292 -17.63 -10.57 3.19
N ASP A 293 -18.74 -10.89 3.86
CA ASP A 293 -18.69 -11.61 5.13
C ASP A 293 -18.17 -13.04 4.97
N LYS A 294 -18.50 -13.72 3.85
CA LYS A 294 -17.96 -15.04 3.53
C LYS A 294 -16.47 -14.97 3.18
N LEU A 295 -16.04 -13.93 2.46
CA LEU A 295 -14.63 -13.69 2.15
C LEU A 295 -13.84 -13.34 3.40
N ALA A 296 -14.38 -12.52 4.29
CA ALA A 296 -13.79 -12.25 5.60
C ALA A 296 -13.68 -13.55 6.43
N GLN A 297 -14.68 -14.43 6.36
CA GLN A 297 -14.61 -15.76 6.98
C GLN A 297 -13.59 -16.68 6.30
N ILE A 298 -13.44 -16.62 4.97
CA ILE A 298 -12.43 -17.38 4.21
C ILE A 298 -11.03 -16.86 4.56
N ILE A 299 -10.78 -15.55 4.54
CA ILE A 299 -9.50 -14.94 4.95
C ILE A 299 -9.14 -15.29 6.40
N ARG A 300 -10.15 -15.43 7.28
CA ARG A 300 -9.94 -15.90 8.65
C ARG A 300 -9.70 -17.40 8.77
N ARG A 301 -10.19 -18.21 7.82
CA ARG A 301 -10.09 -19.68 7.82
C ARG A 301 -8.90 -20.20 6.99
N ASP A 302 -8.50 -19.46 5.97
CA ASP A 302 -7.38 -19.70 5.07
C ASP A 302 -6.18 -18.87 5.55
N SER A 303 -5.45 -19.45 6.51
CA SER A 303 -4.41 -18.78 7.30
C SER A 303 -3.20 -18.35 6.46
N HIS A 304 -3.03 -18.93 5.27
CA HIS A 304 -1.86 -18.74 4.41
C HIS A 304 -1.73 -17.34 3.81
N HIS A 305 -2.84 -16.59 3.71
CA HIS A 305 -2.77 -15.18 3.28
C HIS A 305 -2.32 -14.24 4.39
N SER A 306 -2.37 -14.64 5.67
CA SER A 306 -2.10 -13.73 6.77
C SER A 306 -0.64 -13.26 6.79
N ALA A 307 -0.38 -12.00 7.18
CA ALA A 307 0.99 -11.54 7.37
C ALA A 307 1.75 -12.39 8.40
N SER A 308 1.05 -12.86 9.43
CA SER A 308 1.60 -13.78 10.43
C SER A 308 2.15 -15.06 9.81
N HIS A 309 1.48 -15.63 8.81
CA HIS A 309 2.00 -16.80 8.10
C HIS A 309 3.30 -16.47 7.36
N TYR A 310 3.33 -15.39 6.56
CA TYR A 310 4.55 -15.05 5.81
C TYR A 310 5.73 -14.64 6.71
N LEU A 311 5.46 -14.05 7.88
CA LEU A 311 6.48 -13.57 8.82
C LEU A 311 6.97 -14.65 9.80
N GLY A 312 6.59 -15.92 9.63
CA GLY A 312 7.08 -17.00 10.52
C GLY A 312 6.42 -17.02 11.90
N LEU A 313 5.28 -16.32 12.06
CA LEU A 313 4.57 -16.24 13.33
C LEU A 313 3.58 -17.39 13.53
N THR A 314 3.50 -18.34 12.59
CA THR A 314 2.78 -19.60 12.75
C THR A 314 3.77 -20.77 12.81
N PRO A 315 3.40 -21.89 13.45
CA PRO A 315 4.31 -23.04 13.61
C PRO A 315 4.49 -23.87 12.31
N GLU A 316 3.82 -23.48 11.22
CA GLU A 316 3.83 -24.23 9.96
C GLU A 316 5.21 -24.16 9.27
N ALA A 317 5.65 -25.27 8.68
CA ALA A 317 6.95 -25.33 8.00
C ALA A 317 7.08 -24.31 6.86
N SER A 318 6.00 -24.10 6.09
CA SER A 318 5.96 -23.09 5.02
C SER A 318 6.04 -21.66 5.56
N SER A 319 5.48 -21.40 6.75
CA SER A 319 5.62 -20.12 7.45
C SER A 319 7.07 -19.85 7.86
N GLN A 320 7.74 -20.85 8.44
CA GLN A 320 9.16 -20.75 8.81
C GLN A 320 10.06 -20.58 7.59
N GLN A 321 9.78 -21.30 6.50
CA GLN A 321 10.50 -21.16 5.23
C GLN A 321 10.31 -19.76 4.63
N SER A 322 9.10 -19.21 4.68
CA SER A 322 8.82 -17.84 4.25
C SER A 322 9.69 -16.83 5.03
N ALA A 323 9.67 -16.91 6.37
CA ALA A 323 10.47 -16.04 7.22
C ALA A 323 11.98 -16.13 6.93
N GLN A 324 12.51 -17.33 6.68
CA GLN A 324 13.93 -17.52 6.33
C GLN A 324 14.29 -16.84 5.01
N LEU A 325 13.42 -16.92 3.99
CA LEU A 325 13.64 -16.22 2.72
C LEU A 325 13.60 -14.70 2.92
N LEU A 326 12.59 -14.19 3.64
CA LEU A 326 12.47 -12.76 3.94
C LEU A 326 13.69 -12.26 4.70
N GLN A 327 14.17 -12.99 5.72
CA GLN A 327 15.39 -12.67 6.45
C GLN A 327 16.61 -12.57 5.52
N GLN A 328 16.80 -13.54 4.62
CA GLN A 328 17.91 -13.51 3.67
C GLN A 328 17.82 -12.29 2.75
N TRP A 329 16.63 -11.96 2.28
CA TRP A 329 16.42 -10.79 1.40
C TRP A 329 16.66 -9.47 2.13
N LEU A 330 16.30 -9.38 3.40
CA LEU A 330 16.48 -8.16 4.21
C LEU A 330 17.93 -7.93 4.64
N THR A 331 18.67 -8.99 4.93
CA THR A 331 20.01 -8.89 5.56
C THR A 331 21.16 -8.93 4.57
N GLN A 332 20.98 -9.54 3.40
CA GLN A 332 22.06 -9.68 2.42
C GLN A 332 22.08 -8.55 1.39
N PRO A 333 23.24 -8.24 0.78
CA PRO A 333 23.34 -7.22 -0.26
C PRO A 333 22.59 -7.62 -1.53
N TRP A 334 21.69 -6.77 -2.01
CA TRP A 334 20.94 -6.99 -3.26
C TRP A 334 21.80 -6.92 -4.53
N SER A 335 23.05 -6.50 -4.40
CA SER A 335 24.07 -6.64 -5.45
C SER A 335 24.54 -8.10 -5.66
N ASN A 336 24.21 -9.02 -4.74
CA ASN A 336 24.49 -10.44 -4.88
C ASN A 336 23.87 -11.00 -6.17
N ALA A 337 24.62 -11.84 -6.90
CA ALA A 337 24.17 -12.47 -8.13
C ALA A 337 22.87 -13.28 -7.95
N MET A 338 22.69 -13.92 -6.80
CA MET A 338 21.49 -14.68 -6.49
C MET A 338 20.24 -13.78 -6.44
N PHE A 339 20.25 -12.67 -5.69
CA PHE A 339 19.08 -11.77 -5.67
C PHE A 339 18.83 -11.10 -7.00
N ARG A 340 19.89 -10.72 -7.74
CA ARG A 340 19.71 -10.18 -9.09
C ARG A 340 19.01 -11.17 -10.03
N SER A 341 19.21 -12.47 -9.84
CA SER A 341 18.50 -13.51 -10.60
C SER A 341 17.05 -13.72 -10.15
N LEU A 342 16.72 -13.38 -8.90
CA LEU A 342 15.36 -13.48 -8.35
C LEU A 342 14.53 -12.22 -8.57
N CYS A 343 15.15 -11.06 -8.80
CA CYS A 343 14.44 -9.86 -9.20
C CYS A 343 13.53 -10.13 -10.40
N PHE A 344 12.36 -9.48 -10.41
CA PHE A 344 11.31 -9.71 -11.40
C PHE A 344 10.69 -11.12 -11.35
N SER A 345 10.84 -11.85 -10.23
CA SER A 345 10.25 -13.18 -10.03
C SER A 345 9.15 -13.19 -8.97
N ARG A 346 8.09 -13.95 -9.25
CA ARG A 346 7.09 -14.36 -8.27
C ARG A 346 7.46 -15.76 -7.78
N ILE A 347 7.95 -15.83 -6.55
CA ILE A 347 8.35 -17.06 -5.87
C ILE A 347 7.12 -17.62 -5.18
N VAL A 348 6.74 -18.85 -5.55
CA VAL A 348 5.61 -19.55 -4.96
C VAL A 348 6.13 -20.60 -3.98
N LEU A 349 5.77 -20.47 -2.71
CA LEU A 349 6.07 -21.46 -1.67
C LEU A 349 5.09 -22.63 -1.80
N GLU A 350 5.64 -23.83 -1.92
CA GLU A 350 4.88 -25.07 -1.90
C GLU A 350 5.01 -25.73 -0.53
N THR A 351 3.89 -26.29 -0.05
CA THR A 351 3.91 -27.17 1.12
C THR A 351 4.61 -28.46 0.69
N LYS A 352 5.77 -28.78 1.29
CA LYS A 352 6.37 -30.10 1.10
C LYS A 352 5.45 -31.13 1.77
N ASN A 353 4.86 -32.01 0.97
CA ASN A 353 4.16 -33.21 1.43
C ASN A 353 5.11 -34.19 2.12
#